data_AF-A0A1B3P5R7-F1
#
_entry.id   AF-A0A1B3P5R7-F1
#
_cell.length_a   1.000
_cell.length_b   1.000
_cell.length_c   1.000
_cell.angle_alpha   90.00
_cell.angle_beta   90.00
_cell.angle_gamma   90.00
#
_symmetry.space_group_name_H-M   'P 1'
#
loop_
_entity.id
_entity.type
_entity.pdbx_description
1 polymer ?
#
loop_
_entity_poly.entity_id
_entity_poly.type
_entity_poly.pdbx_seq_one_letter_code
_entity_poly.pdbx_strand_id
1 'polypeptide(L)'
;MEQFRQIDCFNINMKFWKLLAIWPDGDTCRYYGFYSKTFVSFFVILYYILLTINFYFLPRHLDNFIEEMIFYFTELVVAAKVLTFLFMRNKIIEILKTLESDMFQPNIPYGFDIILKAKKFNVTYWKIVAIVSFVSNVTHLLSPLIIHLIFSANLQLPICSYSFLSKE
;
A
#
# COMPACT_ATOMS: atom_id res chain seq x y z
N MET A 1 -3.80 -10.39 35.63
CA MET A 1 -2.90 -10.91 34.58
C MET A 1 -2.99 -9.93 33.42
N GLU A 2 -1.89 -9.28 33.03
CA GLU A 2 -1.89 -8.34 31.90
C GLU A 2 -2.27 -9.08 30.61
N GLN A 3 -3.35 -8.68 29.95
CA GLN A 3 -3.74 -9.19 28.64
C GLN A 3 -2.76 -8.66 27.59
N PHE A 4 -2.18 -9.57 26.78
CA PHE A 4 -1.22 -9.18 25.77
C PHE A 4 -1.95 -8.63 24.54
N ARG A 5 -1.70 -7.36 24.21
CA ARG A 5 -2.22 -6.75 22.97
C ARG A 5 -1.34 -7.12 21.79
N GLN A 6 -1.80 -8.11 21.04
CA GLN A 6 -1.12 -8.59 19.83
C GLN A 6 -1.26 -7.60 18.67
N ILE A 7 -2.38 -6.87 18.61
CA ILE A 7 -2.67 -5.88 17.56
C ILE A 7 -1.62 -4.76 17.51
N ASP A 8 -0.94 -4.46 18.62
CA ASP A 8 0.03 -3.37 18.68
C ASP A 8 1.15 -3.46 17.63
N CYS A 9 1.50 -4.66 17.13
CA CYS A 9 2.48 -4.77 16.05
C CYS A 9 1.99 -4.13 14.74
N PHE A 10 0.68 -3.98 14.57
CA PHE A 10 0.06 -3.32 13.42
C PHE A 10 -0.20 -1.83 13.66
N ASN A 11 0.16 -1.24 14.81
CA ASN A 11 -0.13 0.17 15.09
C ASN A 11 0.39 1.13 14.01
N ILE A 12 1.55 0.84 13.43
CA ILE A 12 2.10 1.64 12.33
C ILE A 12 1.24 1.46 11.06
N ASN A 13 0.89 0.23 10.69
CA ASN A 13 0.01 -0.06 9.56
C ASN A 13 -1.35 0.62 9.73
N MET A 14 -1.93 0.57 10.92
CA MET A 14 -3.18 1.23 11.25
C MET A 14 -3.11 2.75 11.08
N LYS A 15 -2.00 3.38 11.46
CA LYS A 15 -1.78 4.82 11.19
C LYS A 15 -1.79 5.12 9.68
N PHE A 16 -1.11 4.30 8.88
CA PHE A 16 -1.11 4.47 7.42
C PHE A 16 -2.48 4.18 6.80
N TRP A 17 -3.18 3.15 7.23
CA TRP A 17 -4.55 2.87 6.78
C TRP A 17 -5.50 4.01 7.14
N LYS A 18 -5.31 4.64 8.31
CA LYS A 18 -6.09 5.82 8.71
C LYS A 18 -5.78 7.03 7.81
N LEU A 19 -4.50 7.28 7.55
CA LEU A 19 -4.04 8.36 6.67
C LEU A 19 -4.58 8.20 5.23
N LEU A 20 -4.48 6.99 4.69
CA LEU A 20 -4.96 6.63 3.35
C LEU A 20 -6.49 6.48 3.27
N ALA A 21 -7.19 6.75 4.38
CA ALA A 21 -8.66 6.68 4.47
C ALA A 21 -9.25 5.29 4.17
N ILE A 22 -8.44 4.23 4.32
CA ILE A 22 -8.82 2.82 4.13
C ILE A 22 -9.31 2.21 5.45
N TRP A 23 -8.86 2.75 6.59
CA TRP A 23 -9.15 2.16 7.89
C TRP A 23 -10.65 2.18 8.23
N PRO A 24 -11.23 1.04 8.58
CA PRO A 24 -12.61 0.99 9.01
C PRO A 24 -12.70 1.29 10.50
N ASP A 25 -12.74 2.58 10.85
CA ASP A 25 -13.16 2.93 12.21
C ASP A 25 -14.70 2.83 12.29
N GLY A 26 -15.17 1.99 13.22
CA GLY A 26 -16.57 1.98 13.63
C GLY A 26 -16.95 3.16 14.54
N ASP A 27 -15.95 3.85 15.12
CA ASP A 27 -16.13 4.81 16.22
C ASP A 27 -15.54 6.21 15.99
N THR A 28 -14.94 6.52 14.82
CA THR A 28 -14.45 7.89 14.59
C THR A 28 -15.49 8.78 13.93
N CYS A 29 -15.54 10.00 14.47
CA CYS A 29 -16.29 11.19 14.09
C CYS A 29 -16.88 11.15 12.65
N ARG A 30 -18.15 11.56 12.48
CA ARG A 30 -18.87 11.60 11.18
C ARG A 30 -18.06 12.17 10.00
N TYR A 31 -17.17 13.13 10.28
CA TYR A 31 -16.26 13.73 9.29
C TYR A 31 -15.28 12.73 8.65
N TYR A 32 -14.77 11.75 9.41
CA TYR A 32 -13.85 10.74 8.89
C TYR A 32 -14.54 9.79 7.91
N GLY A 33 -15.80 9.41 8.18
CA GLY A 33 -16.58 8.58 7.27
C GLY A 33 -16.86 9.25 5.92
N PHE A 34 -17.07 10.57 5.90
CA PHE A 34 -17.20 11.34 4.66
C PHE A 34 -15.85 11.48 3.94
N TYR A 35 -14.78 11.81 4.68
CA TYR A 35 -13.42 11.87 4.15
C TYR A 35 -13.01 10.55 3.48
N SER A 36 -13.20 9.42 4.15
CA SER A 36 -12.87 8.09 3.64
C SER A 36 -13.61 7.78 2.34
N LYS A 37 -14.93 7.97 2.30
CA LYS A 37 -15.72 7.73 1.08
C LYS A 37 -15.27 8.62 -0.08
N THR A 38 -15.08 9.91 0.18
CA THR A 38 -14.72 10.89 -0.86
C THR A 38 -13.28 10.66 -1.35
N PHE A 39 -12.33 10.47 -0.44
CA PHE A 39 -10.93 10.24 -0.78
C PHE A 39 -10.76 8.93 -1.57
N VAL A 40 -11.33 7.84 -1.07
CA VAL A 40 -11.24 6.54 -1.75
C VAL A 40 -11.96 6.58 -3.08
N SER A 41 -13.20 7.10 -3.14
CA SER A 41 -13.95 7.14 -4.40
C SER A 41 -13.28 8.05 -5.42
N PHE A 42 -12.76 9.21 -5.02
CA PHE A 42 -12.14 10.13 -5.96
C PHE A 42 -10.76 9.65 -6.37
N PHE A 43 -9.87 9.35 -5.41
CA PHE A 43 -8.48 9.03 -5.67
C PHE A 43 -8.32 7.68 -6.36
N VAL A 44 -9.02 6.63 -5.90
CA VAL A 44 -8.92 5.30 -6.49
C VAL A 44 -9.54 5.29 -7.88
N ILE A 45 -10.80 5.75 -8.02
CA ILE A 45 -11.49 5.67 -9.31
C ILE A 45 -10.81 6.57 -10.36
N LEU A 46 -10.46 7.81 -10.02
CA LEU A 46 -9.79 8.71 -10.95
C LEU A 46 -8.43 8.15 -11.38
N TYR A 47 -7.64 7.65 -10.43
CA TYR A 47 -6.32 7.09 -10.73
C TYR A 47 -6.42 5.89 -11.67
N TYR A 48 -7.32 4.93 -11.41
CA TYR A 48 -7.48 3.77 -12.27
C TYR A 48 -8.08 4.12 -13.64
N ILE A 49 -9.02 5.08 -13.73
CA ILE A 49 -9.52 5.56 -15.02
C ILE A 49 -8.37 6.14 -15.84
N LEU A 50 -7.56 7.03 -15.26
CA LEU A 50 -6.42 7.64 -15.94
C LEU A 50 -5.41 6.57 -16.38
N LEU A 51 -5.17 5.57 -15.54
CA LEU A 51 -4.27 4.46 -15.83
C LEU A 51 -4.80 3.57 -16.97
N THR A 52 -6.09 3.26 -16.99
CA THR A 52 -6.71 2.48 -18.08
C THR A 52 -6.70 3.25 -19.39
N ILE A 53 -6.95 4.56 -19.36
CA ILE A 53 -6.82 5.43 -20.53
C ILE A 53 -5.35 5.43 -21.00
N ASN A 54 -4.38 5.53 -20.09
CA ASN A 54 -2.96 5.47 -20.43
C ASN A 54 -2.61 4.20 -21.21
N PHE A 55 -3.04 3.06 -20.68
CA PHE A 55 -2.78 1.76 -21.28
C PHE A 55 -3.43 1.62 -22.66
N TYR A 56 -4.59 2.22 -22.87
CA TYR A 56 -5.26 2.22 -24.18
C TYR A 56 -4.51 3.02 -25.25
N PHE A 57 -3.87 4.13 -24.87
CA PHE A 57 -3.12 5.01 -25.77
C PHE A 57 -1.65 4.63 -25.92
N LEU A 58 -1.25 3.45 -25.44
CA LEU A 58 0.14 3.06 -25.41
C LEU A 58 0.71 2.78 -26.82
N PRO A 59 1.90 3.30 -27.18
CA PRO A 59 2.51 3.03 -28.48
C PRO A 59 2.82 1.55 -28.69
N ARG A 60 2.69 1.07 -29.94
CA ARG A 60 2.82 -0.35 -30.33
C ARG A 60 4.25 -0.94 -30.27
N HIS A 61 5.22 -0.19 -29.77
CA HIS A 61 6.57 -0.71 -29.57
C HIS A 61 6.54 -1.76 -28.45
N LEU A 62 6.90 -3.00 -28.78
CA LEU A 62 6.74 -4.16 -27.90
C LEU A 62 7.44 -3.98 -26.54
N ASP A 63 8.62 -3.36 -26.51
CA ASP A 63 9.39 -3.18 -25.28
C ASP A 63 8.67 -2.24 -24.30
N ASN A 64 8.22 -1.08 -24.77
CA ASN A 64 7.44 -0.12 -23.98
C ASN A 64 6.09 -0.71 -23.57
N PHE A 65 5.48 -1.52 -24.44
CA PHE A 65 4.22 -2.19 -24.14
C PHE A 65 4.33 -3.17 -22.97
N ILE A 66 5.39 -3.98 -22.94
CA ILE A 66 5.59 -4.97 -21.88
C ILE A 66 5.81 -4.27 -20.52
N GLU A 67 6.62 -3.22 -20.47
CA GLU A 67 6.90 -2.49 -19.23
C GLU A 67 5.63 -1.89 -18.62
N GLU A 68 4.84 -1.19 -19.42
CA GLU A 68 3.58 -0.57 -19.00
C GLU A 68 2.50 -1.60 -18.66
N MET A 69 2.51 -2.76 -19.31
CA MET A 69 1.62 -3.87 -18.96
C MET A 69 1.97 -4.44 -17.57
N ILE A 70 3.25 -4.63 -17.26
CA ILE A 70 3.70 -5.07 -15.93
C ILE A 70 3.30 -4.04 -14.86
N PHE A 71 3.48 -2.75 -15.17
CA PHE A 71 3.05 -1.67 -14.29
C PHE A 71 1.52 -1.70 -14.05
N TYR A 72 0.73 -1.81 -15.12
CA TYR A 72 -0.73 -1.90 -15.04
C TYR A 72 -1.21 -3.07 -14.17
N PHE A 73 -0.66 -4.27 -14.36
CA PHE A 73 -1.02 -5.43 -13.55
C PHE A 73 -0.62 -5.27 -12.08
N THR A 74 0.53 -4.65 -11.81
CA THR A 74 0.97 -4.35 -10.44
C THR A 74 -0.02 -3.42 -9.76
N GLU A 75 -0.45 -2.37 -10.44
CA GLU A 75 -1.47 -1.44 -9.93
C GLU A 75 -2.82 -2.12 -9.75
N LEU A 76 -3.24 -3.03 -10.63
CA LEU A 76 -4.47 -3.82 -10.42
C LEU A 76 -4.42 -4.67 -9.15
N VAL A 77 -3.26 -5.27 -8.83
CA VAL A 77 -3.08 -6.04 -7.59
C VAL A 77 -3.19 -5.12 -6.37
N VAL A 78 -2.64 -3.91 -6.43
CA VAL A 78 -2.82 -2.90 -5.38
C VAL A 78 -4.30 -2.52 -5.24
N ALA A 79 -5.01 -2.31 -6.35
CA ALA A 79 -6.44 -2.01 -6.39
C ALA A 79 -7.23 -3.09 -5.65
N ALA A 80 -6.97 -4.34 -6.00
CA ALA A 80 -7.65 -5.49 -5.42
C ALA A 80 -7.44 -5.57 -3.90
N LYS A 81 -6.23 -5.26 -3.41
CA LYS A 81 -5.96 -5.16 -1.96
C LYS A 81 -6.77 -4.04 -1.32
N VAL A 82 -6.78 -2.85 -1.90
CA VAL A 82 -7.56 -1.70 -1.39
C VAL A 82 -9.05 -2.03 -1.35
N LEU A 83 -9.60 -2.58 -2.43
CA LEU A 83 -11.01 -3.01 -2.51
C LEU A 83 -11.33 -4.10 -1.49
N THR A 84 -10.41 -5.04 -1.25
CA THR A 84 -10.57 -6.07 -0.21
C THR A 84 -10.71 -5.42 1.17
N PHE A 85 -9.85 -4.46 1.51
CA PHE A 85 -9.96 -3.73 2.78
C PHE A 85 -11.28 -2.96 2.91
N LEU A 86 -11.80 -2.39 1.81
CA LEU A 86 -13.05 -1.63 1.81
C LEU A 86 -14.28 -2.53 1.94
N PHE A 87 -14.36 -3.61 1.16
CA PHE A 87 -15.52 -4.50 1.12
C PHE A 87 -15.54 -5.49 2.30
N MET A 88 -14.38 -6.00 2.71
CA MET A 88 -14.27 -6.98 3.81
C MET A 88 -13.95 -6.33 5.15
N ARG A 89 -14.15 -5.01 5.27
CA ARG A 89 -13.78 -4.23 6.45
C ARG A 89 -14.27 -4.81 7.78
N ASN A 90 -15.53 -5.26 7.82
CA ASN A 90 -16.13 -5.79 9.05
C ASN A 90 -15.45 -7.11 9.45
N LYS A 91 -15.13 -7.96 8.47
CA LYS A 91 -14.41 -9.22 8.67
C LYS A 91 -12.98 -8.97 9.14
N ILE A 92 -12.30 -7.95 8.62
CA ILE A 92 -10.95 -7.57 9.05
C ILE A 92 -10.97 -7.13 10.52
N ILE A 93 -11.93 -6.29 10.92
CA ILE A 93 -12.11 -5.89 12.32
C ILE A 93 -12.36 -7.13 13.19
N GLU A 94 -13.21 -8.04 12.75
CA GLU A 94 -13.54 -9.27 13.48
C GLU A 94 -12.32 -10.19 13.65
N ILE A 95 -11.49 -10.34 12.62
CA ILE A 95 -10.22 -11.09 12.70
C ILE A 95 -9.28 -10.44 13.72
N LEU A 96 -9.15 -9.11 13.68
CA LEU A 96 -8.31 -8.37 14.63
C LEU A 96 -8.82 -8.54 16.07
N LYS A 97 -10.13 -8.42 16.30
CA LYS A 97 -10.75 -8.67 17.62
C LYS A 97 -10.55 -10.11 18.08
N THR A 98 -10.71 -11.08 17.17
CA THR A 98 -10.48 -12.50 17.46
C THR A 98 -9.04 -12.75 17.90
N LEU A 99 -8.06 -12.08 17.30
CA LEU A 99 -6.65 -12.17 17.69
C LEU A 99 -6.38 -11.69 19.13
N GLU A 100 -7.22 -10.80 19.66
CA GLU A 100 -7.13 -10.34 21.05
C GLU A 100 -7.95 -11.19 22.03
N SER A 101 -8.78 -12.10 21.53
CA SER A 101 -9.64 -12.94 22.36
C SER A 101 -8.82 -13.87 23.26
N ASP A 102 -9.46 -14.33 24.34
CA ASP A 102 -8.85 -15.23 25.32
C ASP A 102 -8.33 -16.54 24.68
N MET A 103 -8.87 -16.93 23.52
CA MET A 103 -8.39 -18.08 22.74
C MET A 103 -6.91 -17.97 22.34
N PHE A 104 -6.44 -16.74 22.08
CA PHE A 104 -5.07 -16.46 21.66
C PHE A 104 -4.19 -15.93 22.79
N GLN A 105 -4.71 -15.85 24.03
CA GLN A 105 -3.92 -15.47 25.19
C GLN A 105 -3.14 -16.68 25.73
N PRO A 106 -1.84 -16.53 26.03
CA PRO A 106 -1.02 -17.65 26.49
C PRO A 106 -1.33 -17.99 27.95
N ASN A 107 -1.62 -19.26 28.22
CA ASN A 107 -1.85 -19.77 29.57
C ASN A 107 -0.57 -20.29 30.26
N ILE A 108 0.55 -20.37 29.51
CA ILE A 108 1.82 -20.97 29.94
C ILE A 108 2.96 -20.00 29.61
N PRO A 109 3.98 -19.84 30.48
CA PRO A 109 5.14 -18.99 30.23
C PRO A 109 5.79 -19.15 28.85
N TYR A 110 5.85 -20.37 28.32
CA TYR A 110 6.37 -20.65 26.99
C TYR A 110 5.55 -20.00 25.86
N GLY A 111 4.23 -19.93 26.00
CA GLY A 111 3.35 -19.28 25.03
C GLY A 111 3.58 -17.77 24.95
N PHE A 112 3.96 -17.13 26.06
CA PHE A 112 4.31 -15.72 26.07
C PHE A 112 5.56 -15.44 25.22
N ASP A 113 6.59 -16.28 25.31
CA ASP A 113 7.81 -16.11 24.51
C ASP A 113 7.55 -16.28 23.00
N ILE A 114 6.66 -17.22 22.63
CA ILE A 114 6.24 -17.39 21.22
C ILE A 114 5.57 -16.12 20.69
N ILE A 115 4.59 -15.58 21.42
CA ILE A 115 3.85 -14.38 21.00
C ILE A 115 4.79 -13.18 20.90
N LEU A 116 5.73 -13.04 21.84
CA LEU A 116 6.71 -11.95 21.83
C LEU A 116 7.65 -12.05 20.61
N LYS A 117 8.13 -13.25 20.30
CA LYS A 117 8.94 -13.52 19.09
C LYS A 117 8.16 -13.22 17.82
N ALA A 118 6.90 -13.64 17.72
CA ALA A 118 6.04 -13.34 16.58
C ALA A 118 5.80 -11.83 16.41
N LYS A 119 5.53 -11.12 17.51
CA LYS A 119 5.37 -9.64 17.51
C LYS A 119 6.64 -8.95 17.01
N LYS A 120 7.81 -9.36 17.51
CA LYS A 120 9.10 -8.83 17.09
C LYS A 120 9.39 -9.13 15.63
N PHE A 121 9.06 -10.33 15.16
CA PHE A 121 9.18 -10.71 13.76
C PHE A 121 8.34 -9.82 12.85
N ASN A 122 7.05 -9.62 13.16
CA ASN A 122 6.16 -8.77 12.37
C ASN A 122 6.64 -7.32 12.27
N VAL A 123 7.11 -6.74 13.39
CA VAL A 123 7.68 -5.39 13.41
C VAL A 123 8.95 -5.31 12.57
N THR A 124 9.82 -6.32 12.66
CA THR A 124 11.08 -6.37 11.89
C THR A 124 10.79 -6.52 10.40
N TYR A 125 9.88 -7.43 10.03
CA TYR A 125 9.44 -7.63 8.66
C TYR A 125 8.87 -6.35 8.05
N TRP A 126 8.00 -5.64 8.78
CA TRP A 126 7.46 -4.36 8.34
C TRP A 126 8.57 -3.32 8.06
N LYS A 127 9.59 -3.23 8.93
CA LYS A 127 10.72 -2.31 8.72
C LYS A 127 11.51 -2.66 7.45
N ILE A 128 11.77 -3.95 7.22
CA ILE A 128 12.48 -4.41 6.01
C ILE A 128 11.69 -4.01 4.76
N VAL A 129 10.40 -4.30 4.72
CA VAL A 129 9.53 -3.92 3.60
C VAL A 129 9.53 -2.41 3.39
N ALA A 130 9.38 -1.62 4.46
CA ALA A 130 9.40 -0.17 4.37
C ALA A 130 10.73 0.39 3.81
N ILE A 131 11.87 -0.15 4.24
CA ILE A 131 13.19 0.25 3.73
C ILE A 131 13.32 -0.12 2.25
N VAL A 132 12.97 -1.33 1.87
CA VAL A 132 13.05 -1.79 0.46
C VAL A 132 12.14 -0.93 -0.42
N SER A 133 10.91 -0.66 0.00
CA SER A 133 10.00 0.21 -0.73
C SER A 133 10.51 1.65 -0.83
N PHE A 134 11.08 2.19 0.25
CA PHE A 134 11.64 3.54 0.23
C PHE A 134 12.83 3.63 -0.73
N VAL A 135 13.79 2.71 -0.62
CA VAL A 135 14.97 2.66 -1.50
C VAL A 135 14.53 2.48 -2.95
N SER A 136 13.61 1.56 -3.24
CA SER A 136 13.09 1.34 -4.60
C SER A 136 12.48 2.63 -5.19
N ASN A 137 11.60 3.30 -4.45
CA ASN A 137 10.98 4.55 -4.91
C ASN A 137 12.03 5.66 -5.13
N VAL A 138 12.97 5.81 -4.20
CA VAL A 138 14.06 6.80 -4.34
C VAL A 138 14.93 6.47 -5.55
N THR A 139 15.27 5.20 -5.79
CA THR A 139 16.04 4.78 -6.96
C THR A 139 15.29 5.09 -8.26
N HIS A 140 13.98 4.82 -8.34
CA HIS A 140 13.17 5.18 -9.52
C HIS A 140 13.12 6.68 -9.76
N LEU A 141 13.05 7.50 -8.70
CA LEU A 141 13.04 8.96 -8.83
C LEU A 141 14.42 9.53 -9.22
N LEU A 142 15.50 8.97 -8.67
CA LEU A 142 16.85 9.50 -8.86
C LEU A 142 17.57 8.93 -10.08
N SER A 143 17.19 7.77 -10.60
CA SER A 143 17.87 7.14 -11.73
C SER A 143 17.95 8.03 -12.98
N PRO A 144 16.89 8.72 -13.46
CA PRO A 144 17.01 9.60 -14.63
C PRO A 144 17.90 10.82 -14.34
N LEU A 145 17.91 11.33 -13.10
CA LEU A 145 18.78 12.44 -12.70
C LEU A 145 20.26 12.03 -12.69
N ILE A 146 20.58 10.85 -12.14
CA ILE A 146 21.94 10.32 -12.10
C ILE A 146 22.45 10.06 -13.52
N ILE A 147 21.62 9.46 -14.39
CA ILE A 147 21.98 9.20 -15.79
C ILE A 147 22.25 10.52 -16.54
N HIS A 148 21.40 11.53 -16.36
CA HIS A 148 21.63 12.85 -16.94
C HIS A 148 22.94 13.49 -16.46
N LEU A 149 23.22 13.45 -15.16
CA LEU A 149 24.42 14.08 -14.58
C LEU A 149 25.73 13.38 -14.99
N ILE A 150 25.75 12.06 -15.08
CA ILE A 150 26.97 11.29 -15.37
C ILE A 150 27.20 11.16 -16.88
N PHE A 151 26.16 10.84 -17.65
CA PHE A 151 26.28 10.52 -19.07
C PHE A 151 25.85 11.66 -20.00
N SER A 152 25.44 12.81 -19.45
CA SER A 152 24.87 13.93 -20.22
C SER A 152 23.70 13.51 -21.12
N ALA A 153 23.00 12.43 -20.78
CA ALA A 153 21.84 11.94 -21.52
C ALA A 153 20.67 12.91 -21.37
N ASN A 154 19.80 13.03 -22.36
CA ASN A 154 18.65 13.94 -22.27
C ASN A 154 17.72 13.55 -21.12
N LEU A 155 17.48 14.49 -20.21
CA LEU A 155 16.58 14.29 -19.07
C LEU A 155 15.13 14.35 -19.57
N GLN A 156 14.45 13.21 -19.58
CA GLN A 156 13.01 13.15 -19.85
C GLN A 156 12.25 13.17 -18.53
N LEU A 157 11.57 14.28 -18.26
CA LEU A 157 10.61 14.43 -17.17
C LEU A 157 9.21 14.66 -17.78
N PRO A 158 8.11 14.19 -17.15
CA PRO A 158 8.02 13.42 -15.90
C PRO A 158 8.32 11.92 -16.08
N ILE A 159 8.79 11.27 -15.01
CA ILE A 159 9.20 9.84 -15.00
C ILE A 159 8.00 8.91 -15.28
N CYS A 160 6.82 9.28 -14.79
CA CYS A 160 5.55 8.70 -15.21
C CYS A 160 4.85 9.72 -16.11
N SER A 161 4.86 9.48 -17.42
CA SER A 161 4.12 10.29 -18.38
C SER A 161 2.88 9.54 -18.84
N TYR A 162 1.79 10.27 -19.06
CA TYR A 162 0.62 9.69 -19.70
C TYR A 162 0.83 9.70 -21.22
N SER A 163 0.83 8.54 -21.86
CA SER A 163 0.96 8.37 -23.31
C SER A 163 -0.17 9.07 -24.09
N PHE A 164 -1.32 9.33 -23.45
CA PHE A 164 -2.37 10.15 -24.07
C PHE A 164 -2.08 11.66 -24.03
N LEU A 165 -1.09 12.11 -23.25
CA LEU A 165 -0.63 13.51 -23.18
C LEU A 165 0.61 13.77 -24.03
N SER A 166 1.32 12.73 -24.48
CA SER A 166 2.43 12.91 -25.42
C SER A 166 1.87 13.29 -26.79
N LYS A 167 2.11 14.55 -27.18
CA LYS A 167 1.94 14.99 -28.56
C LYS A 167 3.11 14.42 -29.36
N GLU A 168 2.88 13.29 -30.04
CA GLU A 168 3.84 12.63 -30.96
C GLU A 168 5.27 12.44 -30.42
#